data_AF-A0A6F8V7J1-F1
#
_entry.id   AF-A0A6F8V7J1-F1
#
_cell.length_a   1.000
_cell.length_b   1.000
_cell.length_c   1.000
_cell.angle_alpha   90.00
_cell.angle_beta   90.00
_cell.angle_gamma   90.00
#
_symmetry.space_group_name_H-M   'P 1'
#
loop_
_entity.id
_entity.type
_entity.pdbx_description
1 polymer ?
#
loop_
_entity_poly.entity_id
_entity_poly.type
_entity_poly.pdbx_seq_one_letter_code
_entity_poly.pdbx_strand_id
1 'polypeptide(L)'
;METLLRTDPEKYGYQAGLSRLQRFLSKIQYDWSLRDYIGRKVFEGGYVRLQPNIFSSSLTERLFHACCSLDYVEARRAAEHRRKLLSGEVDDTAYNRRMAEPQFRLVQEANVIHVDFLWSLHCFNPRPFRAIEIYRRVWEEADLDLLEDG
;
A
#
# COMPACT_ATOMS: atom_id res chain seq x y z
N MET A 1 9.21 -10.04 11.54
CA MET A 1 7.94 -10.48 10.92
C MET A 1 8.13 -11.80 10.17
N GLU A 2 9.17 -11.94 9.35
CA GLU A 2 9.48 -13.14 8.57
C GLU A 2 9.61 -14.44 9.41
N THR A 3 10.21 -14.36 10.60
CA THR A 3 10.27 -15.50 11.52
C THR A 3 8.89 -16.03 11.92
N LEU A 4 7.88 -15.16 12.09
CA LEU A 4 6.52 -15.58 12.43
C LEU A 4 5.80 -16.22 11.24
N LEU A 5 5.98 -15.67 10.04
CA LEU A 5 5.45 -16.22 8.80
C LEU A 5 6.01 -17.63 8.51
N ARG A 6 7.27 -17.88 8.86
CA ARG A 6 7.92 -19.18 8.68
C ARG A 6 7.46 -20.21 9.72
N THR A 7 7.16 -19.78 10.94
CA THR A 7 6.79 -20.68 12.04
C THR A 7 5.33 -21.13 11.97
N ASP A 8 4.41 -20.24 11.57
CA ASP A 8 2.98 -20.57 11.48
C ASP A 8 2.33 -19.82 10.29
N PRO A 9 2.48 -20.36 9.06
CA PRO A 9 1.95 -19.75 7.85
C PRO A 9 0.42 -19.63 7.85
N GLU A 10 -0.29 -20.60 8.44
CA GLU A 10 -1.75 -20.59 8.49
C GLU A 10 -2.28 -19.45 9.36
N LYS A 11 -1.57 -19.15 10.46
CA LYS A 11 -1.97 -18.09 11.38
C LYS A 11 -1.56 -16.70 10.95
N TYR A 12 -0.37 -16.56 10.38
CA TYR A 12 0.23 -15.26 10.09
C TYR A 12 0.30 -14.94 8.59
N GLY A 13 -0.16 -15.82 7.71
CA GLY A 13 -0.03 -15.66 6.25
C GLY A 13 -0.54 -14.33 5.70
N TYR A 14 -1.59 -13.75 6.31
CA TYR A 14 -2.11 -12.42 5.95
C TYR A 14 -1.04 -11.30 6.08
N GLN A 15 -0.03 -11.47 6.93
CA GLN A 15 1.04 -10.48 7.14
C GLN A 15 2.09 -10.47 6.01
N ALA A 16 2.05 -11.42 5.08
CA ALA A 16 3.07 -11.55 4.03
C ALA A 16 3.21 -10.25 3.20
N GLY A 17 2.08 -9.65 2.83
CA GLY A 17 2.05 -8.38 2.08
C GLY A 17 2.66 -7.22 2.86
N LEU A 18 2.29 -7.06 4.14
CA LEU A 18 2.83 -6.02 5.01
C LEU A 18 4.34 -6.20 5.25
N SER A 19 4.79 -7.45 5.45
CA SER A 19 6.21 -7.75 5.59
C SER A 19 6.99 -7.41 4.32
N ARG A 20 6.40 -7.58 3.14
CA ARG A 20 7.01 -7.20 1.86
C ARG A 20 7.12 -5.70 1.71
N LEU A 21 6.06 -4.95 2.00
CA LEU A 21 6.08 -3.48 2.02
C LEU A 21 7.15 -2.94 2.97
N GLN A 22 7.24 -3.51 4.19
CA GLN A 22 8.28 -3.13 5.15
C GLN A 22 9.69 -3.34 4.59
N ARG A 23 9.97 -4.53 4.02
CA ARG A 23 11.27 -4.84 3.41
C ARG A 23 11.61 -3.92 2.25
N PHE A 24 10.63 -3.62 1.40
CA PHE A 24 10.79 -2.68 0.29
C PHE A 24 11.22 -1.30 0.81
N LEU A 25 10.51 -0.75 1.80
CA LEU A 25 10.84 0.54 2.42
C LEU A 25 12.25 0.53 3.05
N SER A 26 12.63 -0.55 3.73
CA SER A 26 13.99 -0.70 4.28
C SER A 26 15.07 -0.75 3.21
N LYS A 27 14.82 -1.43 2.07
CA LYS A 27 15.78 -1.53 0.94
C LYS A 27 16.03 -0.16 0.33
N ILE A 28 15.01 0.67 0.16
CA ILE A 28 15.10 1.97 -0.52
C ILE A 28 15.44 3.15 0.40
N GLN A 29 15.63 2.93 1.71
CA GLN A 29 15.74 4.03 2.69
C GLN A 29 16.91 4.97 2.43
N TYR A 30 18.04 4.44 1.91
CA TYR A 30 19.25 5.19 1.56
C TYR A 30 19.44 5.35 0.05
N ASP A 31 18.43 5.00 -0.75
CA ASP A 31 18.46 5.22 -2.18
C ASP A 31 18.04 6.66 -2.50
N TRP A 32 19.03 7.51 -2.71
CA TRP A 32 18.84 8.94 -3.02
C TRP A 32 18.31 9.17 -4.43
N SER A 33 18.41 8.19 -5.35
CA SER A 33 17.88 8.31 -6.71
C SER A 33 16.35 8.33 -6.74
N LEU A 34 15.72 7.85 -5.67
CA LEU A 34 14.27 7.81 -5.48
C LEU A 34 13.75 8.98 -4.63
N ARG A 35 14.45 10.12 -4.63
CA ARG A 35 14.11 11.30 -3.83
C ARG A 35 14.02 12.56 -4.67
N ASP A 36 13.09 13.43 -4.30
CA ASP A 36 13.04 14.81 -4.78
C ASP A 36 13.95 15.70 -3.90
N TYR A 37 14.66 16.60 -4.56
CA TYR A 37 15.71 17.42 -3.94
C TYR A 37 15.22 18.81 -3.49
N ILE A 38 14.04 19.24 -3.92
CA ILE A 38 13.52 20.59 -3.64
C ILE A 38 12.68 20.57 -2.37
N GLY A 39 13.12 21.31 -1.34
CA GLY A 39 12.33 21.53 -0.13
C GLY A 39 11.08 22.38 -0.40
N ARG A 40 9.99 22.13 0.34
CA ARG A 40 8.75 22.94 0.26
C ARG A 40 8.72 24.12 1.22
N LYS A 41 9.67 24.17 2.16
CA LYS A 41 9.79 25.26 3.14
C LYS A 41 10.66 26.37 2.55
N VAL A 42 10.07 27.57 2.47
CA VAL A 42 10.81 28.80 2.18
C VAL A 42 11.39 29.33 3.51
N PHE A 43 12.70 29.52 3.54
CA PHE A 43 13.42 30.07 4.68
C PHE A 43 13.46 31.61 4.61
N GLU A 44 13.82 32.24 5.73
CA GLU A 44 14.03 33.69 5.78
C GLU A 44 15.01 34.13 4.68
N GLY A 45 14.65 35.16 3.93
CA GLY A 45 15.40 35.62 2.75
C GLY A 45 15.03 34.95 1.43
N GLY A 46 13.99 34.10 1.39
CA GLY A 46 13.45 33.53 0.14
C GLY A 46 14.19 32.29 -0.37
N TYR A 47 15.09 31.72 0.45
CA TYR A 47 15.86 30.54 0.08
C TYR A 47 15.08 29.24 0.28
N VAL A 48 15.40 28.25 -0.54
CA VAL A 48 14.88 26.89 -0.41
C VAL A 48 16.05 25.92 -0.22
N ARG A 49 15.89 24.96 0.69
CA ARG A 49 16.92 23.94 0.93
C ARG A 49 16.87 22.88 -0.17
N LEU A 50 18.05 22.58 -0.75
CA LEU A 50 18.24 21.44 -1.63
C LEU A 50 18.75 20.24 -0.83
N GLN A 51 17.90 19.25 -0.61
CA GLN A 51 18.25 18.01 0.10
C GLN A 51 17.31 16.88 -0.36
N PRO A 52 17.81 15.65 -0.54
CA PRO A 52 16.98 14.49 -0.89
C PRO A 52 16.17 14.04 0.33
N ASN A 53 15.04 14.72 0.59
CA ASN A 53 14.29 14.53 1.82
C ASN A 53 12.94 13.82 1.63
N ILE A 54 12.35 13.91 0.43
CA ILE A 54 11.01 13.39 0.15
C ILE A 54 11.11 12.34 -0.95
N PHE A 55 10.30 11.27 -0.89
CA PHE A 55 10.17 10.34 -2.01
C PHE A 55 9.73 11.07 -3.28
N SER A 56 10.26 10.63 -4.42
CA SER A 56 9.83 11.16 -5.72
C SER A 56 8.33 10.91 -5.94
N SER A 57 7.70 11.71 -6.80
CA SER A 57 6.30 11.49 -7.18
C SER A 57 6.08 10.08 -7.75
N SER A 58 7.00 9.61 -8.59
CA SER A 58 6.95 8.26 -9.18
C SER A 58 6.97 7.14 -8.13
N LEU A 59 7.83 7.26 -7.11
CA LEU A 59 7.90 6.29 -6.04
C LEU A 59 6.65 6.37 -5.15
N THR A 60 6.19 7.58 -4.84
CA THR A 60 4.97 7.79 -4.06
C THR A 60 3.75 7.21 -4.76
N GLU A 61 3.66 7.35 -6.08
CA GLU A 61 2.61 6.73 -6.91
C GLU A 61 2.66 5.21 -6.82
N ARG A 62 3.84 4.62 -7.00
CA ARG A 62 4.04 3.17 -6.89
C ARG A 62 3.69 2.64 -5.50
N LEU A 63 4.09 3.33 -4.44
CA LEU A 63 3.75 2.96 -3.07
C LEU A 63 2.23 3.01 -2.82
N PHE A 64 1.55 4.03 -3.36
CA PHE A 64 0.09 4.11 -3.27
C PHE A 64 -0.59 2.95 -4.01
N HIS A 65 -0.13 2.63 -5.23
CA HIS A 65 -0.60 1.48 -6.00
C HIS A 65 -0.40 0.17 -5.24
N ALA A 66 0.78 -0.01 -4.65
CA ALA A 66 1.08 -1.19 -3.84
C ALA A 66 0.19 -1.30 -2.61
N CYS A 67 -0.03 -0.22 -1.86
CA CYS A 67 -0.95 -0.22 -0.72
C CYS A 67 -2.38 -0.61 -1.12
N CYS A 68 -2.89 -0.08 -2.24
CA CYS A 68 -4.20 -0.47 -2.76
C CYS A 68 -4.23 -1.97 -3.14
N SER A 69 -3.16 -2.45 -3.79
CA SER A 69 -3.03 -3.84 -4.24
C SER A 69 -3.02 -4.81 -3.05
N LEU A 70 -2.32 -4.48 -1.96
CA LEU A 70 -2.30 -5.27 -0.74
C LEU A 70 -3.68 -5.34 -0.06
N ASP A 71 -4.41 -4.22 -0.03
CA ASP A 71 -5.78 -4.19 0.49
C ASP A 71 -6.73 -5.06 -0.33
N TYR A 72 -6.60 -5.02 -1.66
CA TYR A 72 -7.38 -5.88 -2.56
C TYR A 72 -7.10 -7.37 -2.28
N VAL A 73 -5.82 -7.75 -2.21
CA VAL A 73 -5.42 -9.15 -1.94
C VAL A 73 -5.95 -9.61 -0.58
N GLU A 74 -5.86 -8.79 0.46
CA GLU A 74 -6.38 -9.13 1.78
C GLU A 74 -7.91 -9.25 1.80
N ALA A 75 -8.62 -8.37 1.09
CA ALA A 75 -10.07 -8.47 0.93
C ALA A 75 -10.49 -9.76 0.19
N ARG A 76 -9.75 -10.15 -0.85
CA ARG A 76 -9.96 -11.41 -1.57
C ARG A 76 -9.71 -12.62 -0.68
N ARG A 77 -8.63 -12.63 0.10
CA ARG A 77 -8.31 -13.68 1.08
C ARG A 77 -9.43 -13.82 2.11
N ALA A 78 -9.89 -12.71 2.69
CA ALA A 78 -10.99 -12.70 3.65
C ALA A 78 -12.29 -13.25 3.05
N ALA A 79 -12.64 -12.84 1.84
CA ALA A 79 -13.83 -13.30 1.13
C ALA A 79 -13.77 -14.80 0.82
N GLU A 80 -12.61 -15.31 0.41
CA GLU A 80 -12.40 -16.74 0.20
C GLU A 80 -12.53 -17.53 1.50
N HIS A 81 -11.94 -17.05 2.59
CA HIS A 81 -12.06 -17.68 3.92
C HIS A 81 -13.51 -17.70 4.41
N ARG A 82 -14.25 -16.61 4.19
CA ARG A 82 -15.68 -16.52 4.48
C ARG A 82 -16.48 -17.55 3.68
N ARG A 83 -16.18 -17.71 2.39
CA ARG A 83 -16.83 -18.73 1.54
C ARG A 83 -16.61 -20.12 2.14
N LYS A 84 -15.36 -20.46 2.49
CA LYS A 84 -15.00 -21.76 3.08
C LYS A 84 -15.74 -22.03 4.40
N LEU A 85 -15.80 -21.02 5.27
CA LEU A 85 -16.55 -21.07 6.53
C LEU A 85 -18.04 -21.34 6.30
N LEU A 86 -18.68 -20.64 5.35
CA LEU A 86 -20.11 -20.83 5.03
C LEU A 86 -20.40 -22.19 4.39
N SER A 87 -19.48 -22.73 3.60
CA SER A 87 -19.61 -24.07 3.01
C SER A 87 -19.31 -25.22 3.98
N GLY A 88 -18.78 -24.93 5.17
CA GLY A 88 -18.32 -25.95 6.12
C GLY A 88 -16.99 -26.63 5.75
N GLU A 89 -16.25 -26.08 4.78
CA GLU A 89 -14.87 -26.54 4.46
C GLU A 89 -13.90 -26.24 5.61
N VAL A 90 -14.24 -25.28 6.47
CA VAL A 90 -13.46 -24.84 7.63
C VAL A 90 -14.40 -24.76 8.84
N ASP A 91 -13.93 -25.25 10.00
CA ASP A 91 -14.70 -25.28 11.23
C ASP A 91 -15.12 -23.87 11.69
N ASP A 92 -16.33 -23.77 12.24
CA ASP A 92 -16.85 -22.52 12.79
C ASP A 92 -16.26 -22.19 14.17
N THR A 93 -15.02 -21.69 14.14
CA THR A 93 -14.28 -21.25 15.33
C THR A 93 -14.20 -19.72 15.39
N ALA A 94 -13.97 -19.17 16.59
CA ALA A 94 -13.74 -17.72 16.75
C ALA A 94 -12.58 -17.21 15.88
N TYR A 95 -11.54 -18.03 15.70
CA TYR A 95 -10.42 -17.73 14.82
C TYR A 95 -10.85 -17.63 13.35
N ASN A 96 -11.62 -18.60 12.86
CA ASN A 96 -12.07 -18.63 11.47
C ASN A 96 -13.08 -17.54 11.16
N ARG A 97 -13.97 -17.19 12.10
CA ARG A 97 -14.86 -16.02 11.99
C ARG A 97 -14.06 -14.74 11.84
N ARG A 98 -13.02 -14.55 12.64
CA ARG A 98 -12.11 -13.39 12.52
C ARG A 98 -11.41 -13.38 11.15
N MET A 99 -10.89 -14.51 10.69
CA MET A 99 -10.19 -14.61 9.41
C MET A 99 -11.11 -14.47 8.18
N ALA A 100 -12.43 -14.57 8.36
CA ALA A 100 -13.43 -14.26 7.34
C ALA A 100 -13.64 -12.75 7.13
N GLU A 101 -12.87 -11.90 7.81
CA GLU A 101 -12.82 -10.44 7.62
C GLU A 101 -11.39 -9.99 7.24
N PRO A 102 -11.24 -8.88 6.51
CA PRO A 102 -9.92 -8.30 6.23
C PRO A 102 -9.20 -7.96 7.54
N GLN A 103 -7.96 -8.41 7.69
CA GLN A 103 -7.13 -8.16 8.87
C GLN A 103 -6.48 -6.79 8.87
N PHE A 104 -6.39 -6.15 7.70
CA PHE A 104 -5.91 -4.78 7.55
C PHE A 104 -6.57 -4.09 6.36
N ARG A 105 -6.52 -2.76 6.37
CA ARG A 105 -6.84 -1.88 5.24
C ARG A 105 -6.03 -0.60 5.34
N LEU A 106 -5.08 -0.41 4.43
CA LEU A 106 -4.13 0.71 4.39
C LEU A 106 -4.75 1.96 3.74
N VAL A 107 -5.56 1.78 2.70
CA VAL A 107 -6.18 2.83 1.90
C VAL A 107 -7.70 2.74 1.99
N GLN A 108 -8.28 3.72 2.67
CA GLN A 108 -9.72 3.97 2.67
C GLN A 108 -10.09 4.90 1.51
N GLU A 109 -11.35 4.89 1.10
CA GLU A 109 -11.88 5.70 0.01
C GLU A 109 -11.62 7.21 0.25
N ALA A 110 -11.76 7.67 1.49
CA ALA A 110 -11.43 9.05 1.86
C ALA A 110 -9.94 9.37 1.65
N ASN A 111 -9.03 8.41 1.89
CA ASN A 111 -7.60 8.60 1.65
C ASN A 111 -7.33 8.78 0.15
N VAL A 112 -8.06 8.08 -0.72
CA VAL A 112 -7.91 8.23 -2.19
C VAL A 112 -8.17 9.66 -2.62
N ILE A 113 -9.28 10.26 -2.14
CA ILE A 113 -9.64 11.64 -2.47
C ILE A 113 -8.61 12.63 -1.93
N HIS A 114 -8.15 12.44 -0.68
CA HIS A 114 -7.13 13.31 -0.10
C HIS A 114 -5.79 13.22 -0.83
N VAL A 115 -5.35 12.02 -1.19
CA VAL A 115 -4.11 11.79 -1.94
C VAL A 115 -4.22 12.44 -3.31
N ASP A 116 -5.34 12.24 -4.01
CA ASP A 116 -5.56 12.81 -5.34
C ASP A 116 -5.53 14.35 -5.32
N PHE A 117 -6.18 14.94 -4.31
CA PHE A 117 -6.15 16.38 -4.09
C PHE A 117 -4.74 16.91 -3.82
N LEU A 118 -3.97 16.25 -2.93
CA LEU A 118 -2.60 16.66 -2.61
C LEU A 118 -1.66 16.52 -3.80
N TRP A 119 -1.80 15.46 -4.59
CA TRP A 119 -1.01 15.27 -5.80
C TRP A 119 -1.32 16.33 -6.86
N SER A 120 -2.59 16.71 -6.99
CA SER A 120 -3.02 17.79 -7.88
C SER A 120 -2.48 19.15 -7.42
N LEU A 121 -2.57 19.46 -6.12
CA LEU A 121 -2.07 20.70 -5.54
C LEU A 121 -0.56 20.86 -5.74
N HIS A 122 0.19 19.76 -5.60
CA HIS A 122 1.64 19.76 -5.71
C HIS A 122 2.16 19.47 -7.13
N CYS A 123 1.27 19.35 -8.12
CA CYS A 123 1.63 19.00 -9.50
C CYS A 123 2.53 17.75 -9.59
N PHE A 124 2.31 16.76 -8.72
CA PHE A 124 3.13 15.55 -8.69
C PHE A 124 2.99 14.70 -9.93
N ASN A 125 1.81 14.75 -10.55
CA ASN A 125 1.48 13.94 -11.70
C ASN A 125 1.06 14.83 -12.87
N PRO A 126 1.43 14.45 -14.11
CA PRO A 126 1.08 15.19 -15.30
C PRO A 126 -0.41 15.08 -15.67
N ARG A 127 -1.16 14.18 -15.02
CA ARG A 127 -2.59 13.94 -15.27
C ARG A 127 -3.39 14.12 -13.99
N PRO A 128 -4.59 14.72 -14.06
CA PRO A 128 -5.52 14.80 -12.93
C PRO A 128 -6.06 13.41 -12.58
N PHE A 129 -6.61 13.27 -11.36
CA PHE A 129 -7.32 12.06 -10.90
C PHE A 129 -6.49 10.78 -10.86
N ARG A 130 -5.17 10.90 -10.78
CA ARG A 130 -4.25 9.77 -10.87
C ARG A 130 -4.42 8.76 -9.73
N ALA A 131 -4.67 9.22 -8.51
CA ALA A 131 -4.85 8.30 -7.38
C ALA A 131 -6.19 7.56 -7.49
N ILE A 132 -7.24 8.26 -7.94
CA ILE A 132 -8.55 7.67 -8.20
C ILE A 132 -8.46 6.63 -9.32
N GLU A 133 -7.76 6.94 -10.41
CA GLU A 133 -7.52 6.02 -11.53
C GLU A 133 -6.84 4.72 -11.05
N ILE A 134 -5.75 4.84 -10.29
CA ILE A 134 -5.02 3.69 -9.74
C ILE A 134 -5.92 2.86 -8.84
N TYR A 135 -6.63 3.50 -7.90
CA TYR A 135 -7.54 2.82 -7.00
C TYR A 135 -8.61 2.04 -7.77
N ARG A 136 -9.22 2.68 -8.77
CA ARG A 136 -10.24 2.05 -9.62
C ARG A 136 -9.69 0.84 -10.36
N ARG A 137 -8.52 0.94 -11.00
CA ARG A 137 -7.91 -0.19 -11.72
C ARG A 137 -7.61 -1.37 -10.81
N VAL A 138 -7.11 -1.12 -9.61
CA VAL A 138 -6.87 -2.19 -8.64
C VAL A 138 -8.16 -2.93 -8.28
N TRP A 139 -9.22 -2.18 -7.96
CA TRP A 139 -10.46 -2.78 -7.42
C TRP A 139 -11.41 -3.31 -8.51
N GLU A 140 -11.42 -2.73 -9.70
CA GLU A 140 -12.29 -3.16 -10.82
C GLU A 140 -11.58 -4.12 -11.77
N GLU A 141 -10.27 -3.95 -12.01
CA GLU A 141 -9.52 -4.68 -13.05
C GLU A 141 -8.47 -5.63 -12.48
N ALA A 142 -8.23 -5.61 -11.16
CA ALA A 142 -7.15 -6.36 -10.51
C ALA A 142 -5.76 -6.04 -11.11
N ASP A 143 -5.52 -4.77 -11.48
CA ASP A 143 -4.20 -4.25 -11.85
C ASP A 143 -3.34 -4.09 -10.58
N LEU A 144 -2.49 -5.07 -10.27
CA LEU A 144 -1.76 -5.15 -9.00
C LEU A 144 -0.27 -4.83 -9.15
N ASP A 145 0.26 -4.03 -8.23
CA ASP A 145 1.70 -3.98 -7.93
C ASP A 145 1.93 -4.56 -6.53
N LEU A 146 2.44 -5.79 -6.47
CA LEU A 146 2.73 -6.46 -5.19
C LEU A 146 4.19 -6.28 -4.76
N LEU A 147 4.86 -5.23 -5.24
CA LEU A 147 6.27 -4.93 -4.95
C LEU A 147 7.16 -6.15 -5.18
N GLU A 148 6.86 -6.92 -6.23
CA GLU A 148 7.73 -8.02 -6.66
C GLU A 148 9.07 -7.41 -7.08
N ASP A 149 10.15 -8.02 -6.58
CA ASP A 149 11.49 -7.46 -6.64
C ASP A 149 11.86 -7.08 -8.09
N GLY A 150 12.27 -5.82 -8.26
CA GLY A 150 13.33 -5.48 -9.20
C GLY A 150 14.69 -5.75 -8.56
#